data_AF-A0A2E2VE62-F1
#
_entry.id   AF-A0A2E2VE62-F1
#
_cell.length_a   1.000
_cell.length_b   1.000
_cell.length_c   1.000
_cell.angle_alpha   90.00
_cell.angle_beta   90.00
_cell.angle_gamma   90.00
#
_symmetry.space_group_name_H-M   'P 1'
#
loop_
_entity.id
_entity.type
_entity.pdbx_description
1 polymer ?
#
loop_
_entity_poly.entity_id
_entity_poly.type
_entity_poly.pdbx_seq_one_letter_code
_entity_poly.pdbx_strand_id
1 'polypeptide(L)'
;MSDEGQRSPLLILFLVVLIDMIGFTLVIPFLTYFVQDLAEADGFVDMASRDWWVGIVLASYTLGQFLFTPLLGALSDRVGRRPILMFGLVSNTIFLISFGLASALWMAIAV
;
A
#
# COMPACT_ATOMS: atom_id res chain seq x y z
N MET A 1 -17.88 41.53 -1.19
CA MET A 1 -18.01 40.61 -0.05
C MET A 1 -17.07 39.45 -0.35
N SER A 2 -15.99 39.38 0.43
CA SER A 2 -14.81 38.51 0.35
C SER A 2 -14.86 37.33 -0.64
N ASP A 3 -14.15 37.51 -1.76
CA ASP A 3 -13.59 36.42 -2.55
C ASP A 3 -12.44 35.82 -1.71
N GLU A 4 -12.80 35.00 -0.72
CA GLU A 4 -11.83 34.26 0.08
C GLU A 4 -11.11 33.29 -0.87
N GLY A 5 -9.82 33.53 -1.10
CA GLY A 5 -8.99 32.75 -2.00
C GLY A 5 -9.10 31.26 -1.75
N GLN A 6 -9.92 30.58 -2.55
CA GLN A 6 -9.95 29.13 -2.65
C GLN A 6 -8.61 28.67 -3.20
N ARG A 7 -7.63 28.45 -2.31
CA ARG A 7 -6.43 27.69 -2.63
C ARG A 7 -6.92 26.33 -3.13
N SER A 8 -6.83 26.12 -4.44
CA SER A 8 -7.25 24.88 -5.07
C SER A 8 -6.59 23.71 -4.35
N PRO A 9 -7.36 22.71 -3.87
CA PRO A 9 -6.81 21.58 -3.12
C PRO A 9 -5.85 20.71 -3.95
N LEU A 10 -5.67 21.02 -5.24
CA LEU A 10 -4.73 20.39 -6.15
C LEU A 10 -3.30 20.36 -5.60
N LEU A 11 -2.80 21.43 -4.97
CA LEU A 11 -1.43 21.43 -4.43
C LEU A 11 -1.29 20.43 -3.28
N ILE A 12 -2.28 20.35 -2.39
CA ILE A 12 -2.28 19.40 -1.28
C ILE A 12 -2.38 17.96 -1.81
N LEU A 13 -3.29 17.71 -2.75
CA LEU A 13 -3.45 16.40 -3.37
C LEU A 13 -2.17 15.96 -4.09
N PHE A 14 -1.54 16.90 -4.82
CA PHE A 14 -0.27 16.67 -5.48
C PHE A 14 0.82 16.28 -4.48
N LEU A 15 0.97 17.02 -3.37
CA LEU A 15 1.96 16.69 -2.34
C LEU A 15 1.69 15.32 -1.70
N VAL A 16 0.43 14.99 -1.43
CA VAL A 16 0.05 13.68 -0.87
C VAL A 16 0.45 12.55 -1.82
N VAL A 17 0.08 12.65 -3.11
CA VAL A 17 0.43 11.64 -4.12
C VAL A 17 1.94 11.56 -4.34
N LEU A 18 2.64 12.70 -4.31
CA LEU A 18 4.10 12.73 -4.45
C LEU A 18 4.79 11.97 -3.30
N ILE A 19 4.38 12.23 -2.06
CA ILE A 19 4.92 11.55 -0.88
C ILE A 19 4.62 10.05 -0.95
N ASP A 20 3.41 9.68 -1.36
CA ASP A 20 2.99 8.29 -1.51
C ASP A 20 3.83 7.53 -2.56
N MET A 21 4.09 8.13 -3.73
CA MET A 21 4.93 7.54 -4.77
C MET A 21 6.39 7.35 -4.34
N ILE A 22 6.94 8.29 -3.57
CA ILE A 22 8.28 8.15 -2.98
C ILE A 22 8.30 6.99 -1.99
N GLY A 23 7.30 6.91 -1.11
CA GLY A 23 7.14 5.81 -0.15
C GLY A 23 7.07 4.45 -0.86
N PHE A 24 6.21 4.33 -1.88
CA PHE A 24 6.05 3.09 -2.65
C PHE A 24 7.35 2.64 -3.32
N THR A 25 8.11 3.59 -3.88
CA THR A 25 9.41 3.30 -4.52
C THR A 25 10.44 2.76 -3.52
N LEU A 26 10.44 3.26 -2.29
CA LEU A 26 11.29 2.77 -1.20
C LEU A 26 10.83 1.40 -0.66
N VAL A 27 9.52 1.18 -0.61
CA VAL A 27 8.92 -0.04 -0.08
C VAL A 27 9.17 -1.25 -0.98
N ILE A 28 9.16 -1.11 -2.31
CA ILE A 28 9.37 -2.25 -3.23
C ILE A 28 10.64 -3.06 -2.93
N PRO A 29 11.86 -2.48 -2.94
CA PRO A 29 13.07 -3.25 -2.67
C PRO A 29 13.11 -3.77 -1.23
N PHE A 30 12.56 -3.01 -0.27
CA PHE A 30 12.42 -3.49 1.10
C PHE A 30 11.53 -4.73 1.17
N LEU A 31 10.38 -4.72 0.50
CA LEU A 31 9.44 -5.83 0.44
C LEU A 31 10.08 -7.08 -0.13
N THR A 32 10.89 -6.96 -1.19
CA THR A 32 11.56 -8.12 -1.78
C THR A 32 12.49 -8.81 -0.79
N TYR A 33 13.33 -8.06 -0.08
CA TYR A 33 14.23 -8.64 0.92
C TYR A 33 13.46 -9.16 2.14
N PHE A 34 12.47 -8.42 2.61
CA PHE A 34 11.68 -8.80 3.78
C PHE A 34 10.89 -10.11 3.56
N VAL A 35 10.28 -10.28 2.39
CA VAL A 35 9.57 -11.52 2.03
C VAL A 35 10.55 -12.68 1.86
N GLN A 36 11.74 -12.43 1.30
CA GLN A 36 12.79 -13.46 1.23
C GLN A 36 13.24 -13.90 2.62
N ASP A 37 13.36 -13.00 3.59
CA ASP A 37 13.73 -13.31 4.98
C ASP A 37 12.61 -14.06 5.71
N LEU A 38 11.35 -13.67 5.50
CA LEU A 38 10.18 -14.40 6.00
C LEU A 38 10.10 -15.82 5.44
N ALA A 39 10.35 -15.98 4.15
CA ALA A 39 10.37 -17.29 3.51
C ALA A 39 11.49 -18.17 4.07
N GLU A 40 12.66 -17.60 4.33
CA GLU A 40 13.77 -18.33 4.98
C GLU A 40 13.39 -18.76 6.41
N ALA A 41 12.73 -17.88 7.18
CA ALA A 41 12.23 -18.18 8.53
C ALA A 41 11.16 -19.29 8.55
N ASP A 42 10.31 -19.37 7.51
CA ASP A 42 9.31 -20.43 7.32
C ASP A 42 9.91 -21.74 6.74
N GLY A 43 11.24 -21.78 6.53
CA GLY A 43 11.97 -22.99 6.14
C GLY A 43 12.24 -23.14 4.64
N PHE A 44 11.95 -22.12 3.82
CA PHE A 44 12.27 -22.10 2.40
C PHE A 44 13.71 -21.61 2.18
N VAL A 45 14.67 -22.53 2.15
CA VAL A 45 16.10 -22.22 2.03
C VAL A 45 16.51 -21.96 0.56
N ASP A 46 15.81 -22.57 -0.39
CA ASP A 46 16.12 -22.44 -1.81
C ASP A 46 15.76 -21.04 -2.34
N MET A 47 16.70 -20.41 -3.06
CA MET A 47 16.53 -19.06 -3.61
C MET A 47 15.32 -18.98 -4.57
N ALA A 48 15.12 -20.02 -5.39
CA ALA A 48 13.98 -20.09 -6.31
C ALA A 48 12.62 -20.12 -5.57
N SER A 49 12.55 -20.79 -4.41
CA SER A 49 11.33 -20.84 -3.60
C SER A 49 11.05 -19.50 -2.92
N ARG A 50 12.09 -18.80 -2.46
CA ARG A 50 11.96 -17.46 -1.85
C ARG A 50 11.46 -16.43 -2.88
N ASP A 51 12.05 -16.43 -4.07
CA ASP A 51 11.65 -15.53 -5.16
C ASP A 51 10.22 -15.81 -5.65
N TRP A 52 9.80 -17.08 -5.63
CA TRP A 52 8.43 -17.46 -5.91
C TRP A 52 7.44 -16.82 -4.92
N TRP A 53 7.76 -16.83 -3.62
CA TRP A 53 6.95 -16.17 -2.60
C TRP A 53 6.90 -14.65 -2.73
N VAL A 54 8.02 -14.01 -3.10
CA VAL A 54 8.05 -12.59 -3.46
C VAL A 54 7.04 -12.31 -4.59
N GLY A 55 7.05 -13.14 -5.63
CA GLY A 55 6.08 -13.05 -6.73
C GLY A 55 4.64 -13.21 -6.27
N ILE A 56 4.34 -14.15 -5.38
CA ILE A 56 3.00 -14.36 -4.81
C ILE A 56 2.53 -13.13 -4.03
N VAL A 57 3.38 -12.57 -3.16
CA VAL A 57 3.03 -11.38 -2.36
C VAL A 57 2.80 -10.15 -3.24
N LEU A 58 3.63 -9.94 -4.27
CA LEU A 58 3.41 -8.88 -5.25
C LEU A 58 2.12 -9.07 -6.06
N ALA A 59 1.80 -10.33 -6.41
CA ALA A 59 0.58 -10.66 -7.12
C ALA A 59 -0.67 -10.45 -6.24
N SER A 60 -0.64 -10.83 -4.96
CA SER A 60 -1.75 -10.59 -4.04
C SER A 60 -1.99 -9.09 -3.81
N TYR A 61 -0.92 -8.31 -3.66
CA TYR A 61 -0.99 -6.85 -3.57
C TYR A 61 -1.68 -6.25 -4.82
N THR A 62 -1.22 -6.62 -6.01
CA THR A 62 -1.78 -6.11 -7.27
C THR A 62 -3.23 -6.55 -7.46
N LEU A 63 -3.58 -7.77 -7.07
CA LEU A 63 -4.94 -8.29 -7.12
C LEU A 63 -5.86 -7.52 -6.17
N GLY A 64 -5.41 -7.27 -4.94
CA GLY A 64 -6.12 -6.41 -3.98
C GLY A 64 -6.32 -5.00 -4.55
N GLN A 65 -5.26 -4.37 -5.06
CA GLN A 65 -5.34 -3.06 -5.68
C GLN A 65 -6.34 -3.05 -6.85
N PHE A 66 -6.32 -4.06 -7.72
CA PHE A 66 -7.25 -4.17 -8.84
C PHE A 66 -8.72 -4.23 -8.40
N LEU A 67 -9.02 -4.95 -7.33
CA LEU A 67 -10.39 -5.07 -6.81
C LEU A 67 -10.84 -3.81 -6.05
N PHE A 68 -10.00 -3.28 -5.18
CA PHE A 68 -10.38 -2.20 -4.27
C PHE A 68 -10.24 -0.79 -4.88
N THR A 69 -9.33 -0.58 -5.83
CA THR A 69 -9.17 0.73 -6.50
C THR A 69 -10.46 1.23 -7.16
N PRO A 70 -11.14 0.45 -8.04
CA PRO A 70 -12.39 0.92 -8.64
C PRO A 70 -13.51 1.04 -7.62
N LEU A 71 -13.56 0.16 -6.61
CA LEU A 71 -14.59 0.17 -5.57
C LEU A 71 -14.49 1.43 -4.70
N LEU A 72 -13.31 1.72 -4.16
CA LEU A 72 -13.05 2.91 -3.35
C LEU A 72 -13.10 4.19 -4.20
N GLY A 73 -12.69 4.12 -5.47
CA GLY A 73 -12.85 5.23 -6.41
C GLY A 73 -14.31 5.62 -6.62
N ALA A 74 -15.18 4.65 -6.94
CA ALA A 74 -16.61 4.89 -7.10
C ALA A 74 -17.28 5.36 -5.80
N LEU A 75 -16.82 4.86 -4.65
CA LEU A 75 -17.30 5.32 -3.34
C LEU A 75 -16.84 6.76 -3.06
N SER A 76 -15.61 7.11 -3.46
CA SER A 76 -15.01 8.45 -3.35
C SER A 76 -15.84 9.51 -4.05
N ASP A 77 -16.38 9.17 -5.22
CA ASP A 77 -17.21 10.07 -5.99
C ASP A 77 -18.60 10.27 -5.36
N ARG A 78 -19.10 9.31 -4.55
CA ARG A 78 -20.43 9.40 -3.90
C ARG A 78 -20.40 10.07 -2.52
N VAL A 79 -19.42 9.73 -1.69
CA VAL A 79 -19.31 10.23 -0.30
C VAL A 79 -18.48 11.53 -0.23
N GLY A 80 -17.73 11.82 -1.29
CA GLY A 80 -16.80 12.93 -1.36
C GLY A 80 -15.35 12.47 -1.17
N ARG A 81 -14.43 13.13 -1.88
CA ARG A 81 -13.02 12.71 -1.98
C ARG A 81 -12.24 12.79 -0.67
N ARG A 82 -12.49 13.80 0.17
CA ARG A 82 -11.70 14.05 1.39
C ARG A 82 -11.80 12.94 2.44
N PRO A 83 -13.00 12.46 2.85
CA PRO A 83 -13.13 11.37 3.83
C PRO A 83 -12.44 10.09 3.38
N ILE A 84 -12.55 9.75 2.09
CA ILE A 84 -12.03 8.49 1.56
C ILE A 84 -10.51 8.52 1.39
N LEU A 85 -9.94 9.68 1.03
CA LEU A 85 -8.49 9.88 1.07
C LEU A 85 -7.93 9.75 2.50
N MET A 86 -8.59 10.34 3.50
CA MET A 86 -8.12 10.19 4.90
C MET A 86 -8.24 8.76 5.40
N PHE A 87 -9.35 8.08 5.09
CA PHE A 87 -9.52 6.66 5.41
C PHE A 87 -8.44 5.80 4.74
N GLY A 88 -8.13 6.07 3.48
CA GLY A 88 -7.05 5.39 2.75
C GLY A 88 -5.68 5.60 3.40
N LEU A 89 -5.34 6.83 3.79
CA LEU A 89 -4.07 7.12 4.48
C LEU A 89 -3.95 6.41 5.83
N VAL A 90 -5.01 6.43 6.63
CA VAL A 90 -5.03 5.77 7.95
C VAL A 90 -4.92 4.27 7.78
N SER A 91 -5.70 3.70 6.86
CA SER A 91 -5.63 2.26 6.54
C SER A 91 -4.23 1.88 6.07
N ASN A 92 -3.67 2.60 5.10
CA ASN A 92 -2.31 2.36 4.60
C ASN A 92 -1.28 2.36 5.73
N THR A 93 -1.38 3.31 6.67
CA THR A 93 -0.48 3.36 7.84
C THR A 93 -0.61 2.10 8.71
N ILE A 94 -1.84 1.67 9.00
CA ILE A 94 -2.11 0.47 9.83
C ILE A 94 -1.60 -0.79 9.14
N PHE A 95 -1.87 -0.96 7.85
CA PHE A 95 -1.43 -2.12 7.07
C PHE A 95 0.08 -2.14 6.91
N LEU A 96 0.73 -1.01 6.64
CA LEU A 96 2.20 -0.95 6.53
C LEU A 96 2.90 -1.32 7.85
N ILE A 97 2.38 -0.85 9.00
CA ILE A 97 2.90 -1.23 10.31
C ILE A 97 2.69 -2.73 10.56
N SER A 98 1.49 -3.24 10.25
CA SER A 98 1.17 -4.66 10.41
C SER A 98 2.06 -5.54 9.54
N PHE A 99 2.38 -5.09 8.32
CA PHE A 99 3.28 -5.77 7.39
C PHE A 99 4.71 -5.79 7.95
N GLY A 100 5.20 -4.66 8.46
CA GLY A 100 6.53 -4.58 9.09
C GLY A 100 6.67 -5.40 10.38
N LEU A 101 5.55 -5.77 11.01
CA LEU A 101 5.50 -6.66 12.18
C LEU A 101 5.24 -8.13 11.82
N ALA A 102 5.09 -8.45 10.53
CA ALA A 102 4.85 -9.82 10.09
C ALA A 102 6.02 -10.71 10.50
N SER A 103 5.70 -11.87 11.07
CA SER A 103 6.70 -12.89 11.48
C SER A 103 6.58 -14.19 10.68
N ALA A 104 5.66 -14.26 9.73
CA ALA A 104 5.42 -15.41 8.86
C ALA A 104 4.87 -14.95 7.51
N LEU A 105 5.09 -15.74 6.45
CA LEU A 105 4.69 -15.39 5.08
C LEU A 105 3.18 -15.15 4.95
N TRP A 106 2.37 -15.93 5.65
CA TRP A 106 0.91 -15.79 5.58
C TRP A 106 0.43 -14.45 6.13
N MET A 107 1.12 -13.87 7.12
CA MET A 107 0.80 -12.55 7.64
C MET A 107 1.06 -11.47 6.59
N ALA A 108 2.18 -11.60 5.86
CA ALA A 108 2.54 -10.68 4.78
C ALA A 108 1.56 -10.74 3.58
N ILE A 109 0.83 -11.84 3.41
CA ILE A 109 -0.21 -11.99 2.36
C ILE A 109 -1.58 -11.48 2.85
N ALA A 110 -1.87 -11.62 4.15
CA ALA A 110 -3.17 -11.26 4.72
C ALA A 110 -3.34 -9.76 4.97
N VAL A 111 -2.23 -9.04 5.14
CA VAL A 111 -2.14 -7.60 5.38
C VAL A 111 -2.01 -6.87 4.06
#